data_AF-A0A7C3M4R1-F1
#
_entry.id   AF-A0A7C3M4R1-F1
#
_cell.length_a   1.000
_cell.length_b   1.000
_cell.length_c   1.000
_cell.angle_alpha   90.00
_cell.angle_beta   90.00
_cell.angle_gamma   90.00
#
_symmetry.space_group_name_H-M   'P 1'
#
loop_
_entity.id
_entity.type
_entity.pdbx_description
1 polymer ?
#
loop_
_entity_poly.entity_id
_entity_poly.type
_entity_poly.pdbx_seq_one_letter_code
_entity_poly.pdbx_strand_id
1 'polypeptide(L)' 'LDPETKTVKKVKILDAIENKANPHFVRRGIITKGCIIKTEIGNARVTSRPSQDGVVNAVLIKEIKRLE' A
#
# COMPACT_ATOMS: atom_id res chain seq x y z
N LEU A 1 -2.87 6.38 -6.50
CA LEU A 1 -4.11 6.97 -7.05
C LEU A 1 -4.94 7.46 -5.88
N ASP A 2 -5.23 8.75 -5.85
CA ASP A 2 -6.25 9.32 -4.98
C ASP A 2 -7.63 9.05 -5.59
N PRO A 3 -8.54 8.31 -4.93
CA PRO A 3 -9.86 8.03 -5.49
C PRO A 3 -10.73 9.29 -5.62
N GLU A 4 -10.49 10.32 -4.82
CA GLU A 4 -11.28 11.56 -4.82
C GLU A 4 -10.87 12.54 -5.91
N THR A 5 -9.56 12.77 -6.05
CA THR A 5 -9.02 13.71 -7.04
C THR A 5 -8.66 13.04 -8.36
N LYS A 6 -8.69 11.70 -8.42
CA LYS A 6 -8.20 10.86 -9.53
C LYS A 6 -6.77 11.17 -9.96
N THR A 7 -5.99 11.82 -9.09
CA THR A 7 -4.60 12.16 -9.38
C THR A 7 -3.65 11.05 -8.93
N VAL A 8 -2.54 10.91 -9.66
CA VAL A 8 -1.46 10.00 -9.32
C VAL A 8 -0.25 10.85 -8.99
N LYS A 9 0.27 10.69 -7.77
CA LYS A 9 1.50 11.32 -7.33
C LYS A 9 2.51 10.25 -6.96
N LYS A 10 3.78 10.48 -7.32
CA LYS A 10 4.89 9.69 -6.81
C LYS A 10 5.21 10.19 -5.41
N VAL A 11 5.15 9.30 -4.43
CA VAL A 11 5.36 9.60 -3.02
C VAL A 11 6.29 8.56 -2.42
N LYS A 12 6.92 8.91 -1.29
CA LYS A 12 7.74 7.93 -0.58
C LYS A 12 6.88 6.93 0.18
N ILE A 13 7.33 5.68 0.15
CA ILE A 13 6.82 4.61 1.00
C ILE A 13 7.61 4.67 2.30
N LEU A 14 6.91 4.80 3.43
CA LEU A 14 7.51 4.86 4.75
C LEU A 14 7.62 3.47 5.36
N ASP A 15 6.54 2.69 5.31
CA ASP A 15 6.50 1.37 5.94
C ASP A 15 5.43 0.47 5.30
N ALA A 16 5.53 -0.84 5.51
CA ALA A 16 4.44 -1.78 5.26
C ALA A 16 3.69 -2.02 6.57
N ILE A 17 2.36 -1.87 6.58
CA ILE A 17 1.56 -2.04 7.80
C ILE A 17 0.99 -3.45 7.87
N GLU A 18 0.40 -3.90 6.76
CA GLU A 18 -0.34 -5.15 6.72
C GLU A 18 -0.10 -5.84 5.39
N ASN A 19 0.07 -7.16 5.44
CA ASN A 19 0.16 -7.95 4.23
C ASN A 19 -0.77 -9.17 4.32
N LYS A 20 -1.80 -9.18 3.47
CA LYS A 20 -2.77 -10.28 3.36
C LYS A 20 -2.11 -11.62 2.96
N ALA A 21 -1.00 -11.59 2.24
CA ALA A 21 -0.33 -12.82 1.79
C ALA A 21 0.38 -13.53 2.94
N ASN A 22 1.04 -12.78 3.83
CA ASN A 22 1.69 -13.32 5.01
C ASN A 22 1.98 -12.18 6.02
N PRO A 23 1.53 -12.27 7.28
CA PRO A 23 1.83 -11.25 8.29
C PRO A 23 3.33 -11.10 8.59
N HIS A 24 4.15 -12.14 8.40
CA HIS A 24 5.59 -12.07 8.58
C HIS A 24 6.31 -11.24 7.50
N PHE A 25 5.68 -11.01 6.35
CA PHE A 25 6.25 -10.19 5.27
C PHE A 25 6.37 -8.72 5.64
N VAL A 26 5.49 -8.25 6.53
CA VAL A 26 5.52 -6.90 7.08
C VAL A 26 6.87 -6.64 7.76
N ARG A 27 7.34 -7.57 8.61
CA ARG A 27 8.63 -7.45 9.31
C ARG A 27 9.85 -7.42 8.40
N ARG A 28 9.74 -8.01 7.21
CA ARG A 28 10.82 -8.08 6.20
C ARG A 28 10.72 -6.95 5.16
N GLY A 29 9.71 -6.08 5.27
CA GLY A 29 9.45 -5.03 4.27
C GLY A 29 9.05 -5.57 2.89
N ILE A 30 8.50 -6.80 2.81
CA ILE A 30 8.12 -7.42 1.53
C ILE A 30 6.75 -6.92 1.11
N ILE A 31 6.73 -6.15 0.01
CA ILE A 31 5.51 -5.58 -0.57
C ILE A 31 4.97 -6.52 -1.65
N THR A 32 3.73 -6.97 -1.47
CA THR A 32 3.01 -7.80 -2.45
C THR A 32 1.68 -7.14 -2.84
N LYS A 33 1.04 -7.67 -3.89
CA LYS A 33 -0.31 -7.26 -4.26
C LYS A 33 -1.26 -7.43 -3.07
N GLY A 34 -1.98 -6.38 -2.72
CA GLY A 34 -2.92 -6.34 -1.60
C GLY A 34 -2.29 -5.96 -0.25
N CYS A 35 -0.99 -5.67 -0.19
CA CYS A 35 -0.34 -5.12 0.99
C CYS A 35 -0.83 -3.68 1.25
N ILE A 36 -1.03 -3.34 2.52
CA ILE A 36 -1.30 -1.98 2.98
C ILE A 36 0.04 -1.36 3.38
N ILE A 37 0.38 -0.27 2.72
CA ILE A 37 1.60 0.49 2.92
C ILE A 37 1.28 1.87 3.49
N LYS A 38 2.18 2.38 4.33
CA LYS A 38 2.17 3.75 4.83
C LYS A 38 2.97 4.62 3.87
N THR A 39 2.34 5.69 3.38
CA THR A 39 2.98 6.70 2.52
C THR A 39 2.88 8.07 3.18
N GLU A 40 3.60 9.07 2.66
CA GLU A 40 3.59 10.44 3.18
C GLU A 40 2.20 11.10 3.18
N ILE A 41 1.32 10.69 2.25
CA ILE A 41 -0.05 11.23 2.12
C ILE A 41 -1.05 10.44 2.97
N GLY A 42 -0.74 9.20 3.31
CA GLY A 42 -1.63 8.33 4.08
C GLY A 42 -1.42 6.85 3.78
N ASN A 43 -2.36 6.03 4.22
CA ASN A 43 -2.31 4.59 3.99
C ASN A 43 -2.78 4.27 2.57
N ALA A 44 -2.09 3.38 1.88
CA ALA A 44 -2.43 2.99 0.52
C ALA A 44 -2.41 1.47 0.38
N ARG A 45 -3.32 0.93 -0.42
CA ARG A 45 -3.39 -0.49 -0.75
C ARG A 45 -2.73 -0.73 -2.11
N VAL A 46 -1.75 -1.61 -2.12
CA VAL A 46 -1.02 -2.00 -3.32
C VAL A 46 -1.92 -2.84 -4.22
N THR A 47 -2.07 -2.44 -5.48
CA THR A 47 -2.86 -3.16 -6.48
C THR A 47 -2.01 -3.87 -7.53
N SER A 48 -0.76 -3.42 -7.73
CA SER A 48 0.19 -4.03 -8.68
C SER A 48 0.99 -5.18 -8.06
N ARG A 49 1.64 -5.97 -8.94
CA ARG A 49 2.66 -6.94 -8.53
C ARG A 49 4.01 -6.29 -8.80
N PRO A 50 4.67 -5.70 -7.79
CA PRO A 50 5.86 -4.88 -8.02
C PRO A 50 7.00 -5.62 -8.73
N SER A 51 7.10 -6.94 -8.53
CA SER A 51 8.08 -7.79 -9.22
C SER A 51 7.84 -7.94 -10.73
N GLN A 52 6.62 -7.68 -11.22
CA GLN A 52 6.28 -7.75 -12.65
C GLN A 52 6.20 -6.35 -13.26
N ASP A 53 5.61 -5.39 -12.54
CA ASP A 53 5.36 -4.04 -13.05
C ASP A 53 6.59 -3.11 -12.96
N GLY A 54 7.59 -3.44 -12.14
CA GLY A 54 8.77 -2.58 -11.88
C GLY A 54 8.46 -1.30 -11.07
N VAL A 55 7.18 -1.01 -10.83
CA VAL A 55 6.68 0.10 -10.02
C VAL A 55 5.61 -0.36 -9.03
N VAL A 56 5.58 0.26 -7.86
CA VAL A 56 4.56 0.01 -6.84
C VAL A 56 3.38 0.95 -7.09
N ASN A 57 2.29 0.40 -7.64
CA ASN A 57 1.03 1.11 -7.78
C ASN A 57 0.15 0.80 -6.58
N ALA A 58 -0.32 1.87 -5.94
CA ALA A 58 -1.22 1.77 -4.79
C ALA A 58 -2.35 2.80 -4.90
N VAL A 59 -3.47 2.44 -4.28
CA VAL A 59 -4.66 3.29 -4.16
C VAL A 59 -4.77 3.74 -2.71
N LEU A 60 -4.92 5.05 -2.48
CA LEU A 60 -5.06 5.58 -1.13
C LEU A 60 -6.35 5.05 -0.48
N ILE A 61 -6.23 4.54 0.74
CA ILE A 61 -7.34 4.03 1.55
C ILE A 61 -7.49 4.93 2.77
N LYS A 62 -8.70 5.48 2.94
CA LYS A 62 -9.01 6.37 4.09
C LYS A 62 -9.39 5.61 5.36
N GLU A 63 -9.74 4.32 5.26
CA GLU A 63 -10.18 3.52 6.41
C GLU A 63 -9.21 2.38 6.72
N ILE A 64 -8.72 2.37 7.95
CA ILE A 64 -8.51 1.13 8.68
C ILE A 64 -9.76 0.96 9.53
N LYS A 65 -10.69 0.09 9.12
CA LYS A 65 -11.79 -0.33 10.00
C LYS A 65 -11.20 -1.09 11.16
N ARG A 66 -10.99 -0.39 12.27
CA ARG A 66 -10.77 -1.01 13.58
C ARG A 66 -12.14 -1.44 14.07
N LEU A 67 -12.52 -2.68 13.74
CA LEU A 67 -13.63 -3.34 14.41
C LEU A 67 -13.17 -3.60 15.85
N GLU A 68 -13.86 -2.99 16.81
CA GLU A 68 -13.78 -3.30 18.24
C GLU A 68 -14.43 -4.66 18.53
#